data_AF-A0A820GWF7-F1
#
_entry.id   AF-A0A820GWF7-F1
#
_cell.length_a   1.000
_cell.length_b   1.000
_cell.length_c   1.000
_cell.angle_alpha   90.00
_cell.angle_beta   90.00
_cell.angle_gamma   90.00
#
_symmetry.space_group_name_H-M   'P 1'
#
loop_
_entity.id
_entity.type
_entity.pdbx_description
1 polymer ?
#
loop_
_entity_poly.entity_id
_entity_poly.type
_entity_poly.pdbx_seq_one_letter_code
_entity_poly.pdbx_strand_id
1 'polypeptide(L)'
;WYAEPQLAYLGMQNQLYTLNMFDIQAALVRDVFLGYLTLPDDKSQKQRQKDISEWQAREQTLSLDDHEAFSDLQTDYIRDIISCCDQNTVPKFDLERSNAGIYKFFQDKRDNILTYRDQPFHSIFFPDKEAPTSETPWIKNKDDSIEGFLQSIKTV
;
A
#
# COMPACT_ATOMS: atom_id res chain seq x y z
N TRP A 1 1.70 5.12 20.17
CA TRP A 1 2.92 4.29 20.16
C TRP A 1 4.17 4.96 20.73
N TYR A 2 4.53 6.18 20.33
CA TYR A 2 5.74 6.82 20.87
C TYR A 2 5.66 7.04 22.40
N ALA A 3 4.71 7.87 22.86
CA ALA A 3 4.52 8.21 24.27
C ALA A 3 3.54 7.28 25.00
N GLU A 4 2.49 6.81 24.31
CA GLU A 4 1.49 5.87 24.83
C GLU A 4 1.47 4.62 23.93
N PRO A 5 2.11 3.50 24.31
CA PRO A 5 2.17 2.29 23.50
C PRO A 5 0.84 1.53 23.43
N GLN A 6 -0.11 1.77 24.35
CA GLN A 6 -1.44 1.13 24.32
C GLN A 6 -2.41 1.82 23.35
N LEU A 7 -2.03 2.98 22.79
CA LEU A 7 -2.79 3.68 21.76
C LEU A 7 -2.13 3.49 20.38
N ALA A 8 -2.82 2.76 19.51
CA ALA A 8 -2.42 2.51 18.12
C ALA A 8 -3.16 3.42 17.14
N TYR A 9 -2.50 3.75 16.03
CA TYR A 9 -3.05 4.52 14.92
C TYR A 9 -2.85 3.74 13.63
N LEU A 10 -3.89 3.64 12.80
CA LEU A 10 -3.88 2.93 11.52
C LEU A 10 -4.14 3.93 10.39
N GLY A 11 -3.42 3.79 9.28
CA GLY A 11 -3.64 4.55 8.05
C GLY A 11 -3.38 6.07 8.14
N MET A 12 -2.56 6.51 9.10
CA MET A 12 -2.28 7.95 9.30
C MET A 12 -1.19 8.49 8.36
N GLN A 13 -0.49 7.63 7.64
CA GLN A 13 0.47 8.00 6.61
C GLN A 13 -0.25 8.53 5.36
N ASN A 14 0.43 9.35 4.54
CA ASN A 14 0.00 9.62 3.18
C ASN A 14 -0.03 8.30 2.36
N GLN A 15 -0.92 8.17 1.38
CA GLN A 15 -1.35 6.85 0.89
C GLN A 15 -1.05 6.67 -0.60
N LEU A 16 -0.10 5.79 -0.91
CA LEU A 16 0.01 5.12 -2.21
C LEU A 16 -0.56 3.71 -2.10
N TYR A 17 -0.16 2.99 -1.06
CA TYR A 17 -0.82 1.80 -0.56
C TYR A 17 -1.96 2.19 0.39
N THR A 18 -3.02 1.39 0.37
CA THR A 18 -4.21 1.60 1.20
C THR A 18 -4.59 0.31 1.93
N LEU A 19 -5.53 -0.46 1.40
CA LEU A 19 -6.16 -1.60 2.07
C LEU A 19 -5.14 -2.60 2.62
N ASN A 20 -4.22 -3.08 1.77
CA ASN A 20 -3.22 -4.05 2.21
C ASN A 20 -2.24 -3.44 3.23
N MET A 21 -1.90 -2.16 3.13
CA MET A 21 -1.08 -1.49 4.17
C MET A 21 -1.83 -1.45 5.50
N PHE A 22 -3.14 -1.17 5.48
CA PHE A 22 -3.96 -1.18 6.69
C PHE A 22 -4.05 -2.57 7.30
N ASP A 23 -4.18 -3.62 6.48
CA ASP A 23 -4.19 -5.00 6.97
C ASP A 23 -2.85 -5.38 7.61
N ILE A 24 -1.72 -4.97 7.00
CA ILE A 24 -0.38 -5.17 7.56
C ILE A 24 -0.21 -4.41 8.88
N GLN A 25 -0.64 -3.16 8.95
CA GLN A 25 -0.61 -2.38 10.20
C GLN A 25 -1.51 -3.00 11.28
N ALA A 26 -2.69 -3.50 10.92
CA ALA A 26 -3.61 -4.16 11.83
C ALA A 26 -3.03 -5.48 12.36
N ALA A 27 -2.34 -6.26 11.51
CA ALA A 27 -1.65 -7.48 11.92
C ALA A 27 -0.55 -7.19 12.96
N LEU A 28 0.24 -6.13 12.74
CA LEU A 28 1.24 -5.68 13.70
C LEU A 28 0.63 -5.29 15.05
N VAL A 29 -0.42 -4.46 15.03
CA VAL A 29 -1.11 -4.03 16.27
C VAL A 29 -1.71 -5.22 17.01
N ARG A 30 -2.32 -6.16 16.29
CA ARG A 30 -2.84 -7.41 16.85
C ARG A 30 -1.72 -8.18 17.54
N ASP A 31 -0.59 -8.39 16.89
CA ASP A 31 0.53 -9.18 17.43
C ASP A 31 1.11 -8.53 18.69
N VAL A 32 1.18 -7.19 18.73
CA VAL A 32 1.57 -6.46 19.94
C VAL A 32 0.56 -6.66 21.07
N PHE A 33 -0.73 -6.49 20.80
CA PHE A 33 -1.77 -6.56 21.85
C PHE A 33 -2.01 -7.98 22.37
N LEU A 34 -1.78 -9.01 21.54
CA LEU A 34 -1.81 -10.41 21.95
C LEU A 34 -0.51 -10.87 22.62
N GLY A 35 0.53 -10.03 22.65
CA GLY A 35 1.82 -10.36 23.25
C GLY A 35 2.68 -11.31 22.39
N TYR A 36 2.37 -11.46 21.11
CA TYR A 36 3.20 -12.20 20.15
C TYR A 36 4.41 -11.37 19.70
N LEU A 37 4.28 -10.05 19.70
CA LEU A 37 5.36 -9.11 19.45
C LEU A 37 5.53 -8.18 20.64
N THR A 38 6.73 -8.14 21.20
CA THR A 38 7.03 -7.26 22.34
C THR A 38 7.60 -5.93 21.82
N LEU A 39 6.93 -4.82 22.14
CA LEU A 39 7.49 -3.49 21.90
C LEU A 39 8.73 -3.27 22.79
N PRO A 40 9.70 -2.44 22.34
CA PRO A 40 10.79 -2.00 23.22
C PRO A 40 10.24 -1.40 24.52
N ASP A 41 10.79 -1.82 25.67
CA ASP A 41 10.36 -1.41 27.03
C ASP A 41 10.21 0.11 27.15
N ASP A 42 9.29 0.59 27.99
CA ASP A 42 8.94 2.01 28.12
C ASP A 42 10.10 2.89 28.59
N LYS A 43 11.08 2.34 29.31
CA LYS A 43 12.35 3.05 29.59
C LYS A 43 13.12 3.42 28.32
N SER A 44 12.80 2.78 27.19
CA SER A 44 13.42 2.93 25.89
C SER A 44 12.57 3.75 24.91
N GLN A 45 11.72 4.69 25.36
CA GLN A 45 11.12 5.73 24.51
C GLN A 45 12.10 6.26 23.43
N LYS A 46 13.39 6.36 23.79
CA LYS A 46 14.52 6.68 22.89
C LYS A 46 14.64 5.76 21.67
N GLN A 47 14.45 4.45 21.79
CA GLN A 47 14.53 3.49 20.69
C GLN A 47 13.36 3.69 19.71
N ARG A 48 12.13 3.85 20.23
CA ARG A 48 10.97 4.17 19.39
C ARG A 48 11.10 5.54 18.72
N GLN A 49 11.63 6.54 19.43
CA GLN A 49 11.93 7.85 18.83
C GLN A 49 12.95 7.74 17.72
N LYS A 50 14.02 6.98 17.96
CA LYS A 50 15.11 6.79 17.02
C LYS A 50 14.58 6.16 15.73
N ASP A 51 13.80 5.09 15.84
CA ASP A 51 13.15 4.42 14.71
C ASP A 51 12.27 5.40 13.90
N ILE A 52 11.38 6.13 14.57
CA ILE A 52 10.55 7.17 13.93
C ILE A 52 11.41 8.21 13.21
N SER A 53 12.48 8.69 13.85
CA SER A 53 13.36 9.69 13.28
C SER A 53 14.18 9.19 12.09
N GLU A 54 14.54 7.90 12.06
CA GLU A 54 15.23 7.29 10.90
C GLU A 54 14.31 7.25 9.68
N TRP A 55 13.05 6.83 9.85
CA TRP A 55 12.05 6.87 8.80
C TRP A 55 11.74 8.29 8.32
N GLN A 56 11.56 9.24 9.25
CA GLN A 56 11.33 10.65 8.93
C GLN A 56 12.50 11.27 8.17
N ALA A 57 13.74 10.99 8.59
CA ALA A 57 14.93 11.51 7.92
C ALA A 57 15.00 11.00 6.48
N ARG A 58 14.68 9.71 6.25
CA ARG A 58 14.63 9.13 4.92
C ARG A 58 13.54 9.79 4.06
N GLU A 59 12.33 9.96 4.59
CA GLU A 59 11.23 10.66 3.90
C GLU A 59 11.62 12.10 3.49
N GLN A 60 12.29 12.83 4.38
CA GLN A 60 12.75 14.20 4.13
C GLN A 60 13.80 14.33 3.03
N THR A 61 14.47 13.24 2.63
CA THR A 61 15.39 13.26 1.47
C THR A 61 14.67 13.20 0.13
N LEU A 62 13.38 12.87 0.11
CA LEU A 62 12.62 12.65 -1.13
C LEU A 62 12.06 13.97 -1.66
N SER A 63 12.03 14.09 -2.99
CA SER A 63 11.35 15.20 -3.65
C SER A 63 9.85 14.94 -3.72
N LEU A 64 9.01 15.96 -3.49
CA LEU A 64 7.55 15.83 -3.44
C LEU A 64 6.92 15.33 -4.76
N ASP A 65 7.60 15.52 -5.89
CA ASP A 65 7.21 15.09 -7.23
C ASP A 65 7.74 13.71 -7.62
N ASP A 66 8.59 13.10 -6.78
CA ASP A 66 9.17 11.77 -7.00
C ASP A 66 8.27 10.69 -6.41
N HIS A 67 7.17 10.42 -7.11
CA HIS A 67 6.18 9.43 -6.69
C HIS A 67 6.74 8.00 -6.61
N GLU A 68 7.69 7.66 -7.48
CA GLU A 68 8.43 6.41 -7.46
C GLU A 68 9.21 6.25 -6.15
N ALA A 69 9.97 7.26 -5.73
CA ALA A 69 10.71 7.19 -4.48
C ALA A 69 9.79 7.10 -3.25
N PHE A 70 8.63 7.77 -3.26
CA PHE A 70 7.62 7.55 -2.21
C PHE A 70 7.02 6.15 -2.23
N SER A 71 6.85 5.56 -3.42
CA SER A 71 6.40 4.18 -3.57
C SER A 71 7.43 3.21 -2.99
N ASP A 72 8.72 3.41 -3.25
CA ASP A 72 9.80 2.61 -2.65
C ASP A 72 9.82 2.75 -1.13
N LEU A 73 9.71 3.98 -0.60
CA LEU A 73 9.66 4.22 0.84
C LEU A 73 8.50 3.47 1.52
N GLN A 74 7.32 3.53 0.91
CA GLN A 74 6.12 2.91 1.48
C GLN A 74 6.12 1.38 1.31
N THR A 75 6.74 0.88 0.23
CA THR A 75 7.01 -0.55 0.03
C THR A 75 7.97 -1.07 1.11
N ASP A 76 9.03 -0.33 1.42
CA ASP A 76 9.97 -0.67 2.48
C ASP A 76 9.31 -0.66 3.86
N TYR A 77 8.46 0.33 4.15
CA TYR A 77 7.67 0.38 5.38
C TYR A 77 6.79 -0.86 5.54
N ILE A 78 6.08 -1.27 4.49
CA ILE A 78 5.25 -2.50 4.51
C ILE A 78 6.13 -3.74 4.73
N ARG A 79 7.28 -3.82 4.04
CA ARG A 79 8.20 -4.96 4.16
C ARG A 79 8.78 -5.08 5.57
N ASP A 80 9.14 -3.96 6.18
CA ASP A 80 9.64 -3.91 7.55
C ASP A 80 8.62 -4.47 8.54
N ILE A 81 7.36 -4.03 8.46
CA ILE A 81 6.29 -4.55 9.30
C ILE A 81 6.05 -6.04 9.08
N ILE A 82 5.96 -6.47 7.81
CA ILE A 82 5.78 -7.89 7.46
C ILE A 82 6.88 -8.73 8.09
N SER A 83 8.14 -8.25 8.10
CA SER A 83 9.28 -9.00 8.62
C SER A 83 9.22 -9.28 10.12
N CYS A 84 8.49 -8.46 10.88
CA CYS A 84 8.34 -8.60 12.34
C CYS A 84 7.05 -9.31 12.77
N CYS A 85 6.05 -9.40 11.90
CA CYS A 85 4.78 -10.04 12.21
C CYS A 85 4.86 -11.57 12.15
N ASP A 86 3.91 -12.26 12.79
CA ASP A 86 3.76 -13.71 12.64
C ASP A 86 3.42 -14.08 11.19
N GLN A 87 4.33 -14.85 10.57
CA GLN A 87 4.25 -15.26 9.16
C GLN A 87 3.08 -16.18 8.83
N ASN A 88 2.41 -16.74 9.84
CA ASN A 88 1.22 -17.57 9.66
C ASN A 88 -0.06 -16.73 9.51
N THR A 89 -0.03 -15.49 9.98
CA THR A 89 -1.22 -14.67 10.16
C THR A 89 -1.13 -13.31 9.47
N VAL A 90 0.06 -12.91 9.02
CA VAL A 90 0.26 -11.72 8.18
C VAL A 90 -0.30 -11.98 6.76
N PRO A 91 -1.08 -11.04 6.18
CA PRO A 91 -1.53 -11.11 4.80
C PRO A 91 -0.37 -11.30 3.81
N LYS A 92 -0.57 -12.17 2.81
CA LYS A 92 0.44 -12.49 1.79
C LYS A 92 0.01 -12.00 0.42
N PHE A 93 0.89 -11.24 -0.22
CA PHE A 93 0.73 -10.74 -1.58
C PHE A 93 2.11 -10.42 -2.17
N ASP A 94 2.17 -10.29 -3.50
CA ASP A 94 3.39 -9.92 -4.23
C ASP A 94 3.66 -8.41 -4.06
N LEU A 95 4.45 -8.06 -3.05
CA LEU A 95 4.78 -6.68 -2.71
C LEU A 95 5.59 -5.99 -3.82
N GLU A 96 6.52 -6.70 -4.45
CA GLU A 96 7.33 -6.15 -5.55
C GLU A 96 6.47 -5.85 -6.78
N ARG A 97 5.54 -6.74 -7.12
CA ARG A 97 4.56 -6.48 -8.19
C ARG A 97 3.65 -5.32 -7.84
N SER A 98 3.26 -5.18 -6.57
CA SER A 98 2.50 -4.02 -6.13
C SER A 98 3.26 -2.72 -6.36
N ASN A 99 4.55 -2.66 -6.02
CA ASN A 99 5.41 -1.51 -6.27
C ASN A 99 5.54 -1.21 -7.77
N ALA A 100 5.80 -2.25 -8.57
CA ALA A 100 5.86 -2.12 -10.04
C ALA A 100 4.51 -1.64 -10.64
N GLY A 101 3.38 -2.04 -10.05
CA GLY A 101 2.06 -1.55 -10.42
C GLY A 101 1.90 -0.05 -10.16
N ILE A 102 2.41 0.47 -9.04
CA ILE A 102 2.39 1.91 -8.76
C ILE A 102 3.24 2.69 -9.78
N TYR A 103 4.41 2.17 -10.16
CA TYR A 103 5.26 2.78 -11.19
C TYR A 103 4.54 2.85 -12.52
N LYS A 104 3.94 1.73 -12.95
CA LYS A 104 3.12 1.68 -14.17
C LYS A 104 1.97 2.69 -14.09
N PHE A 105 1.27 2.78 -12.97
CA PHE A 105 0.16 3.72 -12.79
C PHE A 105 0.58 5.18 -13.00
N PHE A 106 1.73 5.60 -12.43
CA PHE A 106 2.24 6.94 -12.67
C PHE A 106 2.72 7.14 -14.10
N GLN A 107 3.33 6.14 -14.71
CA GLN A 107 3.70 6.19 -16.12
C GLN A 107 2.47 6.34 -17.03
N ASP A 108 1.42 5.54 -16.85
CA ASP A 108 0.18 5.62 -17.63
C ASP A 108 -0.46 7.02 -17.51
N LYS A 109 -0.39 7.65 -16.33
CA LYS A 109 -0.87 9.02 -16.12
C LYS A 109 -0.04 10.07 -16.86
N ARG A 110 1.28 9.89 -16.93
CA ARG A 110 2.19 10.76 -17.69
C ARG A 110 1.97 10.59 -19.20
N ASP A 111 1.79 9.35 -19.64
CA ASP A 111 1.56 9.02 -21.05
C ASP A 111 0.24 9.60 -21.53
N ASN A 112 -0.86 9.44 -20.77
CA ASN A 112 -2.13 10.09 -21.07
C ASN A 112 -3.05 10.19 -19.85
N ILE A 113 -3.18 11.41 -19.32
CA ILE A 113 -4.02 11.71 -18.16
C ILE A 113 -5.53 11.43 -18.36
N LEU A 114 -6.00 11.31 -19.60
CA LEU A 114 -7.40 11.02 -19.91
C LEU A 114 -7.70 9.52 -20.06
N THR A 115 -6.68 8.68 -20.30
CA THR A 115 -6.87 7.26 -20.62
C THR A 115 -6.10 6.31 -19.69
N TYR A 116 -5.42 6.80 -18.66
CA TYR A 116 -4.71 5.93 -17.70
C TYR A 116 -5.63 4.90 -17.01
N ARG A 117 -6.93 5.21 -16.86
CA ARG A 117 -7.93 4.28 -16.31
C ARG A 117 -8.35 3.17 -17.27
N ASP A 118 -8.00 3.28 -18.55
CA ASP A 118 -8.29 2.25 -19.55
C ASP A 118 -7.22 1.15 -19.57
N GLN A 119 -6.14 1.29 -18.80
CA GLN A 119 -5.00 0.38 -18.80
C GLN A 119 -5.22 -0.78 -17.82
N PRO A 120 -5.00 -2.05 -18.24
CA PRO A 120 -5.10 -3.19 -17.35
C PRO A 120 -3.86 -3.33 -16.45
N PHE A 121 -4.04 -4.04 -15.33
CA PHE A 121 -2.99 -4.43 -14.39
C PHE A 121 -3.11 -5.92 -14.08
N HIS A 122 -1.98 -6.54 -13.74
CA HIS A 122 -1.96 -7.91 -13.24
C HIS A 122 -2.23 -7.94 -11.73
N SER A 123 -2.91 -8.98 -11.26
CA SER A 123 -3.18 -9.19 -9.85
C SER A 123 -1.89 -9.46 -9.07
N ILE A 124 -1.79 -8.86 -7.88
CA ILE A 124 -0.73 -9.10 -6.88
C ILE A 124 -0.97 -10.36 -6.05
N PHE A 125 -2.15 -10.97 -6.17
CA PHE A 125 -2.50 -12.22 -5.49
C PHE A 125 -2.45 -13.42 -6.45
N PHE A 126 -2.76 -13.20 -7.72
CA PHE A 126 -2.86 -14.24 -8.74
C PHE A 126 -2.03 -13.84 -9.98
N PRO A 127 -0.76 -14.27 -10.08
CA PRO A 127 0.16 -13.82 -11.13
C PRO A 127 -0.32 -14.07 -12.57
N ASP A 128 -1.21 -15.05 -12.77
CA ASP A 128 -1.82 -15.45 -14.03
C ASP A 128 -3.10 -14.67 -14.37
N LYS A 129 -3.55 -13.77 -13.49
CA LYS A 129 -4.78 -12.98 -13.68
C LYS A 129 -4.47 -11.53 -14.00
N GLU A 130 -4.83 -11.12 -15.20
CA GLU A 130 -4.88 -9.72 -15.61
C GLU A 130 -6.31 -9.19 -15.53
N ALA A 131 -6.46 -7.91 -15.18
CA ALA A 131 -7.76 -7.25 -15.18
C ALA A 131 -8.32 -7.18 -16.61
N PRO A 132 -9.61 -7.50 -16.82
CA PRO A 132 -10.23 -7.32 -18.13
C PRO A 132 -10.36 -5.84 -18.47
N THR A 133 -10.43 -5.52 -19.76
CA THR A 133 -10.59 -4.14 -20.23
C THR A 133 -12.07 -3.82 -20.48
N SER A 134 -12.43 -2.54 -20.33
CA SER A 134 -13.76 -2.05 -20.67
C SER A 134 -13.94 -1.94 -22.20
N GLU A 135 -15.16 -2.18 -22.69
CA GLU A 135 -15.58 -1.83 -24.06
C GLU A 135 -15.68 -0.33 -24.28
N THR A 136 -16.02 0.41 -23.23
CA THR A 136 -16.22 1.86 -23.28
C THR A 136 -15.05 2.57 -22.60
N PRO A 137 -14.33 3.47 -23.30
CA PRO A 137 -13.28 4.28 -22.69
C PRO A 137 -13.81 5.09 -21.51
N TRP A 138 -13.00 5.24 -20.44
CA TRP A 138 -13.40 5.86 -19.19
C TRP A 138 -14.05 7.24 -19.38
N ILE A 139 -13.48 8.10 -20.24
CA ILE A 139 -14.00 9.45 -20.47
C ILE A 139 -15.41 9.46 -21.09
N LYS A 140 -15.78 8.38 -21.79
CA LYS A 140 -17.09 8.19 -22.44
C LYS A 140 -18.08 7.43 -21.55
N ASN A 141 -17.60 6.66 -20.58
CA ASN A 141 -18.48 5.95 -19.67
C ASN A 141 -19.04 6.92 -18.61
N LYS A 142 -20.36 7.18 -18.68
CA LYS A 142 -21.06 8.13 -17.77
C LYS A 142 -21.95 7.42 -16.75
N ASP A 143 -22.10 6.11 -16.85
CA ASP A 143 -22.83 5.29 -15.90
C ASP A 143 -21.83 4.80 -14.83
N ASP A 144 -21.97 5.32 -13.61
CA ASP A 144 -21.14 4.95 -12.46
C ASP A 144 -21.79 3.88 -11.58
N SER A 145 -22.88 3.24 -12.05
CA SER A 145 -23.49 2.09 -11.38
C SER A 145 -22.62 0.84 -11.48
N ILE A 146 -22.77 -0.04 -10.50
CA ILE A 146 -22.11 -1.36 -10.50
C ILE A 146 -22.60 -2.18 -11.69
N GLU A 147 -23.91 -2.13 -11.97
CA GLU A 147 -24.55 -2.86 -13.07
C GLU A 147 -23.98 -2.43 -14.44
N GLY A 148 -23.88 -1.12 -14.68
CA GLY A 148 -23.29 -0.58 -15.92
C GLY A 148 -21.81 -0.93 -16.05
N PHE A 149 -21.04 -0.88 -14.96
CA PHE A 149 -19.65 -1.34 -14.95
C PHE A 149 -19.54 -2.81 -15.35
N LEU A 150 -20.28 -3.72 -14.70
CA LEU A 150 -20.21 -5.16 -14.97
C LEU A 150 -20.58 -5.53 -16.41
N GLN A 151 -21.56 -4.83 -17.01
CA GLN A 151 -21.95 -5.04 -18.40
C GLN A 151 -20.90 -4.52 -19.40
N SER A 152 -20.09 -3.54 -19.01
CA SER A 152 -19.10 -2.92 -19.89
C SER A 152 -17.79 -3.70 -20.04
N ILE A 153 -17.59 -4.76 -19.24
CA ILE A 153 -16.34 -5.54 -19.22
C ILE A 153 -16.28 -6.49 -20.42
N LYS A 154 -15.18 -6.45 -21.17
CA LYS A 154 -14.88 -7.47 -22.19
C LYS A 154 -14.53 -8.79 -21.51
N THR A 155 -15.37 -9.80 -21.70
CA THR A 155 -14.96 -11.18 -21.42
C THR A 155 -13.96 -11.62 -22.49
N VAL A 156 -12.76 -12.04 -22.04
CA VAL A 156 -11.75 -12.71 -22.89
C VAL A 156 -12.11 -14.17 -23.07
#